data_AF-A0A1Q5PDI1-F1
#
_entry.id   AF-A0A1Q5PDI1-F1
#
_cell.length_a   1.000
_cell.length_b   1.000
_cell.length_c   1.000
_cell.angle_alpha   90.00
_cell.angle_beta   90.00
_cell.angle_gamma   90.00
#
_symmetry.space_group_name_H-M   'P 1'
#
loop_
_entity.id
_entity.type
_entity.pdbx_description
1 polymer ?
#
loop_
_entity_poly.entity_id
_entity_poly.type
_entity_poly.pdbx_seq_one_letter_code
_entity_poly.pdbx_strand_id
1 'polypeptide(L)'
;MKKIIEGRLYYSRTYLFTKVGLSQKALKHWHERKTVSYVKAEGETWYCYDEIPLPSREKIIEREDIELVDYLAYGYYEDYARFMPAVGDAGVKQPNKRKAKAREWAVWERLERITSEENPNRVTIARAFYLYKEKLRMPKGLTHYHSFYKKLCEFRRNPAAALIDAKTGRKSNRSKKTERHVQILEALHALPNKYKGPTISEMANELFRREGLPGLAYETIKKILADPALQARTYLSRHGAKAHSDEHEGYIRFERPQAIGVRAEMDGVKLPFKVWNPERTKLVRPVMFAVIDTYSGKITGWALDYTETRWLVLQSFKSQAQSGWFPSELWADNFSAKDTPEFTDIRAKVEARGTKIKYARVGKGQDKPFIERFFRTLQDRFCREYGDWVGMGVRSKSRDDRANPEAYKAYVKKHGYPTLEQVRERVADMLEKYHNTSFKNEPTANERFAACHEPQVVPVSEAEIPYLLWHKAEAKVNRGKLTLEVNKQPYTFHISPDYNGQTLVLRYEPEDLSEVYVFASDEAETHLCVLAQKLSTRRESIQESANQEATGRKGRKAEEDRALALVAPHMAPKEILSQEEEEIIDQLLNVSHAPANKAAGRELTIAQLAEKHSKQHHEPNPTLQVVGQL
;
A
#
# COMPACT_ATOMS: atom_id res chain seq x y z
N MET A 1 17.47 -72.17 2.04
CA MET A 1 18.46 -71.15 2.46
C MET A 1 19.64 -71.80 3.19
N LYS A 2 19.40 -72.53 4.29
CA LYS A 2 20.40 -73.43 4.91
C LYS A 2 19.84 -74.86 5.05
N LYS A 3 20.70 -75.87 5.08
CA LYS A 3 20.37 -77.31 5.22
C LYS A 3 21.45 -77.99 6.06
N ILE A 4 21.12 -79.02 6.83
CA ILE A 4 22.10 -79.88 7.50
C ILE A 4 22.22 -81.16 6.67
N ILE A 5 23.44 -81.57 6.35
CA ILE A 5 23.76 -82.78 5.59
C ILE A 5 24.91 -83.46 6.34
N GLU A 6 24.75 -84.72 6.72
CA GLU A 6 25.78 -85.52 7.43
C GLU A 6 26.34 -84.80 8.68
N GLY A 7 25.47 -84.12 9.43
CA GLY A 7 25.83 -83.37 10.65
C GLY A 7 26.50 -82.00 10.40
N ARG A 8 26.86 -81.65 9.16
CA ARG A 8 27.47 -80.36 8.81
C ARG A 8 26.44 -79.37 8.26
N LEU A 9 26.70 -78.08 8.48
CA LEU A 9 25.81 -77.00 8.05
C LEU A 9 26.17 -76.52 6.63
N TYR A 10 25.18 -76.44 5.74
CA TYR A 10 25.35 -75.95 4.38
C TYR A 10 24.43 -74.76 4.07
N TYR A 11 24.92 -73.82 3.24
CA TYR A 11 24.15 -72.66 2.75
C TYR A 11 23.99 -72.72 1.22
N SER A 12 22.80 -72.37 0.73
CA SER A 12 22.53 -72.41 -0.72
C SER A 12 23.22 -71.26 -1.46
N ARG A 13 23.67 -71.53 -2.70
CA ARG A 13 24.31 -70.55 -3.61
C ARG A 13 23.45 -69.30 -3.76
N THR A 14 22.13 -69.46 -3.94
CA THR A 14 21.20 -68.35 -4.08
C THR A 14 21.15 -67.49 -2.81
N TYR A 15 21.21 -68.07 -1.60
CA TYR A 15 21.23 -67.30 -0.35
C TYR A 15 22.55 -66.52 -0.19
N LEU A 16 23.68 -67.18 -0.43
CA LEU A 16 25.01 -66.56 -0.35
C LEU A 16 25.18 -65.41 -1.36
N PHE A 17 24.62 -65.55 -2.56
CA PHE A 17 24.63 -64.50 -3.58
C PHE A 17 23.66 -63.36 -3.25
N THR A 18 22.38 -63.66 -3.00
CA THR A 18 21.30 -62.64 -2.95
C THR A 18 21.08 -62.00 -1.59
N LYS A 19 21.44 -62.66 -0.48
CA LYS A 19 21.18 -62.16 0.90
C LYS A 19 22.46 -61.83 1.67
N VAL A 20 23.54 -62.60 1.47
CA VAL A 20 24.86 -62.32 2.07
C VAL A 20 25.69 -61.37 1.19
N GLY A 21 25.36 -61.25 -0.11
CA GLY A 21 26.03 -60.32 -1.03
C GLY A 21 27.42 -60.78 -1.47
N LEU A 22 27.70 -62.09 -1.45
CA LEU A 22 28.96 -62.62 -1.98
C LEU A 22 28.94 -62.59 -3.52
N SER A 23 30.04 -62.17 -4.14
CA SER A 23 30.10 -62.05 -5.60
C SER A 23 30.15 -63.43 -6.29
N GLN A 24 29.61 -63.52 -7.51
CA GLN A 24 29.70 -64.76 -8.31
C GLN A 24 31.16 -65.19 -8.53
N LYS A 25 32.09 -64.23 -8.63
CA LYS A 25 33.53 -64.48 -8.76
C LYS A 25 34.12 -65.17 -7.51
N ALA A 26 33.70 -64.77 -6.31
CA ALA A 26 34.12 -65.43 -5.06
C ALA A 26 33.63 -66.89 -5.00
N LEU A 27 32.34 -67.12 -5.29
CA LEU A 27 31.73 -68.45 -5.31
C LEU A 27 32.36 -69.35 -6.39
N LYS A 28 32.75 -68.79 -7.54
CA LYS A 28 33.48 -69.49 -8.61
C LYS A 28 34.88 -69.91 -8.15
N HIS A 29 35.63 -69.00 -7.52
CA HIS A 29 36.96 -69.31 -6.99
C HIS A 29 36.93 -70.40 -5.91
N TRP A 30 35.86 -70.54 -5.13
CA TRP A 30 35.72 -71.65 -4.18
C TRP A 30 35.62 -73.01 -4.86
N HIS A 31 34.93 -73.10 -6.00
CA HIS A 31 34.89 -74.31 -6.83
C HIS A 31 36.24 -74.57 -7.52
N GLU A 32 36.82 -73.56 -8.18
CA GLU A 32 38.08 -73.68 -8.92
C GLU A 32 39.25 -74.13 -8.01
N ARG A 33 39.31 -73.59 -6.79
CA ARG A 33 40.39 -73.86 -5.82
C ARG A 33 40.06 -74.97 -4.82
N LYS A 34 38.87 -75.59 -4.92
CA LYS A 34 38.35 -76.61 -3.98
C LYS A 34 38.45 -76.21 -2.49
N THR A 35 38.32 -74.92 -2.18
CA THR A 35 38.48 -74.40 -0.80
C THR A 35 37.25 -74.56 0.07
N VAL A 36 36.09 -74.86 -0.51
CA VAL A 36 34.83 -75.10 0.20
C VAL A 36 34.13 -76.29 -0.45
N SER A 37 33.87 -77.35 0.32
CA SER A 37 33.08 -78.49 -0.13
C SER A 37 31.63 -78.06 -0.41
N TYR A 38 31.02 -78.73 -1.38
CA TYR A 38 29.67 -78.42 -1.80
C TYR A 38 28.91 -79.68 -2.23
N VAL A 39 27.59 -79.64 -2.06
CA VAL A 39 26.66 -80.69 -2.47
C VAL A 39 25.67 -80.09 -3.48
N LYS A 40 25.31 -80.85 -4.51
CA LYS A 40 24.21 -80.51 -5.42
C LYS A 40 22.98 -81.31 -5.03
N ALA A 41 21.91 -80.62 -4.64
CA ALA A 41 20.65 -81.23 -4.24
C ALA A 41 19.48 -80.33 -4.64
N GLU A 42 18.38 -80.92 -5.11
CA GLU A 42 17.15 -80.21 -5.49
C GLU A 42 17.38 -79.09 -6.54
N GLY A 43 18.31 -79.31 -7.48
CA GLY A 43 18.67 -78.33 -8.52
C GLY A 43 19.56 -77.16 -8.06
N GLU A 44 19.93 -77.11 -6.78
CA GLU A 44 20.71 -76.03 -6.17
C GLU A 44 22.08 -76.53 -5.66
N THR A 45 23.06 -75.63 -5.61
CA THR A 45 24.40 -75.88 -5.04
C THR A 45 24.46 -75.37 -3.60
N TRP A 46 24.94 -76.20 -2.68
CA TRP A 46 24.99 -75.94 -1.25
C TRP A 46 26.44 -76.00 -0.76
N TYR A 47 26.93 -74.96 -0.08
CA TYR A 47 28.33 -74.84 0.37
C TYR A 47 28.47 -75.08 1.87
N CYS A 48 29.46 -75.87 2.28
CA CYS A 48 29.75 -76.19 3.68
C CYS A 48 30.18 -74.92 4.46
N TYR A 49 29.43 -74.56 5.51
CA TYR A 49 29.68 -73.37 6.32
C TYR A 49 31.07 -73.38 6.96
N ASP A 50 31.45 -74.53 7.51
CA ASP A 50 32.67 -74.72 8.30
C ASP A 50 33.96 -74.61 7.49
N GLU A 51 33.85 -74.57 6.16
CA GLU A 51 34.96 -74.39 5.21
C GLU A 51 34.94 -73.01 4.51
N ILE A 52 33.88 -72.21 4.66
CA ILE A 52 33.83 -70.84 4.10
C ILE A 52 34.94 -69.96 4.71
N PRO A 53 35.78 -69.29 3.90
CA PRO A 53 36.85 -68.41 4.40
C PRO A 53 36.34 -67.28 5.31
N LEU A 54 37.08 -66.99 6.38
CA LEU A 54 36.73 -66.02 7.44
C LEU A 54 36.14 -64.68 6.93
N PRO A 55 36.75 -63.94 5.97
CA PRO A 55 36.19 -62.65 5.50
C PRO A 55 34.85 -62.76 4.76
N SER A 56 34.43 -63.97 4.38
CA SER A 56 33.10 -64.27 3.84
C SER A 56 32.18 -64.87 4.89
N ARG A 57 32.71 -65.59 5.89
CA ARG A 57 31.95 -66.11 7.03
C ARG A 57 31.46 -64.99 7.94
N GLU A 58 32.27 -63.96 8.20
CA GLU A 58 31.89 -62.76 8.99
C GLU A 58 30.66 -62.01 8.43
N LYS A 59 30.33 -62.21 7.15
CA LYS A 59 29.14 -61.61 6.49
C LYS A 59 27.87 -62.46 6.68
N ILE A 60 28.03 -63.72 7.05
CA ILE A 60 26.95 -64.65 7.36
C ILE A 60 26.63 -64.44 8.84
N ILE A 61 25.44 -63.91 9.13
CA ILE A 61 25.01 -63.65 10.52
C ILE A 61 25.11 -64.97 11.31
N GLU A 62 25.85 -64.95 12.42
CA GLU A 62 25.95 -66.09 13.34
C GLU A 62 24.54 -66.50 13.77
N ARG A 63 24.29 -67.82 13.82
CA ARG A 63 22.97 -68.36 14.16
C ARG A 63 22.44 -67.80 15.50
N GLU A 64 23.34 -67.66 16.46
CA GLU A 64 23.11 -67.15 17.81
C GLU A 64 22.65 -65.67 17.81
N ASP A 65 23.21 -64.84 16.93
CA ASP A 65 22.82 -63.43 16.81
C ASP A 65 21.38 -63.27 16.29
N ILE A 66 20.90 -64.18 15.43
CA ILE A 66 19.50 -64.19 14.96
C ILE A 66 18.58 -64.58 16.12
N GLU A 67 18.88 -65.69 16.79
CA GLU A 67 18.08 -66.21 17.92
C GLU A 67 18.01 -65.18 19.08
N LEU A 68 19.09 -64.42 19.34
CA LEU A 68 19.10 -63.31 20.30
C LEU A 68 18.30 -62.08 19.84
N VAL A 69 18.33 -61.73 18.55
CA VAL A 69 17.55 -60.59 18.03
C VAL A 69 16.06 -60.91 18.02
N ASP A 70 15.68 -62.12 17.63
CA ASP A 70 14.29 -62.60 17.70
C ASP A 70 13.80 -62.65 19.16
N TYR A 71 14.64 -63.09 20.10
CA TYR A 71 14.34 -63.06 21.53
C TYR A 71 14.06 -61.64 22.07
N LEU A 72 14.81 -60.64 21.63
CA LEU A 72 14.58 -59.23 21.98
C LEU A 72 13.36 -58.63 21.27
N ALA A 73 13.15 -58.97 19.99
CA ALA A 73 12.03 -58.51 19.19
C ALA A 73 10.69 -59.05 19.72
N TYR A 74 10.63 -60.32 20.13
CA TYR A 74 9.47 -60.91 20.80
C TYR A 74 9.08 -60.13 22.07
N GLY A 75 10.08 -59.63 22.81
CA GLY A 75 9.90 -58.68 23.91
C GLY A 75 9.08 -57.45 23.51
N TYR A 76 9.45 -56.82 22.41
CA TYR A 76 8.84 -55.58 21.92
C TYR A 76 7.47 -55.77 21.26
N TYR A 77 7.27 -56.87 20.52
CA TYR A 77 6.07 -57.07 19.71
C TYR A 77 4.97 -57.85 20.43
N GLU A 78 5.30 -58.89 21.20
CA GLU A 78 4.35 -59.84 21.78
C GLU A 78 4.28 -59.74 23.32
N ASP A 79 5.43 -59.80 23.98
CA ASP A 79 5.56 -59.99 25.44
C ASP A 79 5.30 -58.72 26.26
N TYR A 80 5.12 -57.56 25.61
CA TYR A 80 4.94 -56.28 26.30
C TYR A 80 3.64 -56.19 27.12
N ALA A 81 2.65 -57.03 26.84
CA ALA A 81 1.33 -56.97 27.46
C ALA A 81 1.39 -57.16 29.00
N ARG A 82 2.25 -58.05 29.51
CA ARG A 82 2.37 -58.31 30.95
C ARG A 82 2.89 -57.12 31.77
N PHE A 83 3.55 -56.15 31.13
CA PHE A 83 4.05 -54.94 31.78
C PHE A 83 3.04 -53.77 31.75
N MET A 84 1.90 -53.92 31.06
CA MET A 84 0.89 -52.86 30.95
C MET A 84 0.29 -52.45 32.31
N PRO A 85 0.00 -53.35 33.27
CA PRO A 85 -0.49 -52.98 34.61
C PRO A 85 0.57 -52.16 35.38
N ALA A 86 1.79 -52.69 35.50
CA ALA A 86 2.89 -52.05 36.23
C ALA A 86 3.24 -50.65 35.68
N VAL A 87 3.16 -50.44 34.35
CA VAL A 87 3.34 -49.12 33.73
C VAL A 87 2.16 -48.16 34.04
N GLY A 88 0.96 -48.71 34.26
CA GLY A 88 -0.21 -47.96 34.72
C GLY A 88 -0.03 -47.47 36.15
N ASP A 89 0.40 -48.35 37.05
CA ASP A 89 0.65 -48.08 38.48
C ASP A 89 1.83 -47.11 38.67
N ALA A 90 2.84 -47.20 37.80
CA ALA A 90 3.94 -46.24 37.68
C ALA A 90 3.52 -44.82 37.19
N GLY A 91 2.22 -44.52 37.12
CA GLY A 91 1.69 -43.17 36.93
C GLY A 91 1.55 -42.70 35.48
N VAL A 92 1.89 -43.51 34.48
CA VAL A 92 1.68 -43.15 33.07
C VAL A 92 0.19 -43.25 32.76
N LYS A 93 -0.53 -42.14 32.53
CA LYS A 93 -2.00 -42.17 32.31
C LYS A 93 -2.46 -42.41 30.87
N GLN A 94 -1.69 -42.01 29.86
CA GLN A 94 -2.14 -42.04 28.45
C GLN A 94 -1.93 -43.41 27.79
N PRO A 95 -2.95 -44.06 27.19
CA PRO A 95 -2.87 -45.44 26.65
C PRO A 95 -1.72 -45.66 25.65
N ASN A 96 -1.55 -44.77 24.67
CA ASN A 96 -0.47 -44.89 23.68
C ASN A 96 0.93 -44.77 24.31
N LYS A 97 1.06 -44.00 25.40
CA LYS A 97 2.32 -43.90 26.16
C LYS A 97 2.54 -45.10 27.07
N ARG A 98 1.47 -45.67 27.67
CA ARG A 98 1.54 -46.95 28.40
C ARG A 98 2.09 -48.05 27.50
N LYS A 99 1.49 -48.24 26.32
CA LYS A 99 1.92 -49.25 25.33
C LYS A 99 3.38 -49.07 24.91
N ALA A 100 3.80 -47.84 24.59
CA ALA A 100 5.20 -47.57 24.25
C ALA A 100 6.18 -47.87 25.41
N LYS A 101 5.79 -47.59 26.66
CA LYS A 101 6.62 -47.83 27.85
C LYS A 101 6.66 -49.29 28.29
N ALA A 102 5.56 -50.04 28.15
CA ALA A 102 5.52 -51.47 28.40
C ALA A 102 6.40 -52.25 27.41
N ARG A 103 6.39 -51.83 26.13
CA ARG A 103 7.31 -52.36 25.10
C ARG A 103 8.77 -52.07 25.40
N GLU A 104 9.06 -50.88 25.92
CA GLU A 104 10.40 -50.53 26.37
C GLU A 104 10.82 -51.41 27.56
N TRP A 105 9.96 -51.63 28.56
CA TRP A 105 10.20 -52.51 29.71
C TRP A 105 10.56 -53.93 29.29
N ALA A 106 9.76 -54.56 28.43
CA ALA A 106 9.97 -55.93 28.00
C ALA A 106 11.32 -56.16 27.30
N VAL A 107 11.79 -55.17 26.53
CA VAL A 107 13.13 -55.22 25.92
C VAL A 107 14.23 -55.08 26.98
N TRP A 108 14.08 -54.18 27.96
CA TRP A 108 15.08 -54.02 29.03
C TRP A 108 15.17 -55.23 29.97
N GLU A 109 14.06 -55.88 30.32
CA GLU A 109 14.07 -57.12 31.12
C GLU A 109 14.79 -58.26 30.37
N ARG A 110 14.58 -58.36 29.06
CA ARG A 110 15.25 -59.36 28.22
C ARG A 110 16.74 -59.07 28.01
N LEU A 111 17.11 -57.79 27.86
CA LEU A 111 18.52 -57.35 27.86
C LEU A 111 19.22 -57.62 29.19
N GLU A 112 18.51 -57.43 30.31
CA GLU A 112 18.98 -57.80 31.64
C GLU A 112 19.29 -59.31 31.68
N ARG A 113 18.30 -60.16 31.36
CA ARG A 113 18.44 -61.63 31.41
C ARG A 113 19.58 -62.18 30.55
N ILE A 114 19.83 -61.62 29.35
CA ILE A 114 20.96 -62.09 28.51
C ILE A 114 22.33 -61.54 28.95
N THR A 115 22.38 -60.48 29.78
CA THR A 115 23.64 -59.87 30.27
C THR A 115 23.91 -60.09 31.76
N SER A 116 22.99 -60.76 32.48
CA SER A 116 23.10 -61.13 33.89
C SER A 116 24.27 -62.10 34.13
N GLU A 117 24.81 -62.07 35.35
CA GLU A 117 25.92 -62.93 35.80
C GLU A 117 25.46 -64.34 36.16
N GLU A 118 24.15 -64.51 36.39
CA GLU A 118 23.50 -65.79 36.65
C GLU A 118 23.22 -66.60 35.37
N ASN A 119 23.44 -66.01 34.19
CA ASN A 119 23.19 -66.66 32.91
C ASN A 119 24.43 -67.45 32.44
N PRO A 120 24.37 -68.80 32.31
CA PRO A 120 25.52 -69.59 31.86
C PRO A 120 25.97 -69.26 30.42
N ASN A 121 25.06 -68.71 29.60
CA ASN A 121 25.34 -68.28 28.22
C ASN A 121 25.36 -66.74 28.12
N ARG A 122 25.93 -66.06 29.12
CA ARG A 122 25.97 -64.59 29.24
C ARG A 122 26.54 -63.91 27.99
N VAL A 123 25.74 -63.02 27.40
CA VAL A 123 26.14 -62.09 26.33
C VAL A 123 26.84 -60.89 26.96
N THR A 124 27.97 -60.46 26.38
CA THR A 124 28.66 -59.24 26.85
C THR A 124 27.80 -58.00 26.63
N ILE A 125 27.88 -57.00 27.51
CA ILE A 125 27.07 -55.78 27.41
C ILE A 125 27.36 -55.02 26.09
N ALA A 126 28.58 -55.12 25.57
CA ALA A 126 28.96 -54.61 24.25
C ALA A 126 28.23 -55.33 23.09
N ARG A 127 28.17 -56.68 23.10
CA ARG A 127 27.41 -57.47 22.10
C ARG A 127 25.91 -57.18 22.22
N ALA A 128 25.36 -57.11 23.44
CA ALA A 128 23.96 -56.74 23.67
C ALA A 128 23.61 -55.34 23.15
N PHE A 129 24.49 -54.35 23.33
CA PHE A 129 24.34 -53.00 22.75
C PHE A 129 24.36 -53.01 21.22
N TYR A 130 25.27 -53.78 20.61
CA TYR A 130 25.33 -53.94 19.14
C TYR A 130 24.02 -54.52 18.58
N LEU A 131 23.49 -55.59 19.19
CA LEU A 131 22.21 -56.19 18.78
C LEU A 131 21.04 -55.20 18.95
N TYR A 132 20.97 -54.51 20.09
CA TYR A 132 19.94 -53.52 20.37
C TYR A 132 19.94 -52.33 19.39
N LYS A 133 21.13 -51.82 19.04
CA LYS A 133 21.28 -50.65 18.16
C LYS A 133 21.15 -51.00 16.68
N GLU A 134 21.98 -51.92 16.20
CA GLU A 134 22.18 -52.15 14.76
C GLU A 134 21.16 -53.14 14.16
N LYS A 135 20.71 -54.12 14.96
CA LYS A 135 19.81 -55.19 14.51
C LYS A 135 18.34 -54.94 14.87
N LEU A 136 18.03 -54.59 16.13
CA LEU A 136 16.65 -54.39 16.60
C LEU A 136 16.03 -53.06 16.15
N ARG A 137 16.84 -52.02 15.90
CA ARG A 137 16.45 -50.71 15.31
C ARG A 137 15.21 -50.06 15.93
N MET A 138 15.21 -49.95 17.26
CA MET A 138 14.11 -49.37 18.05
C MET A 138 13.79 -47.91 17.65
N PRO A 139 12.51 -47.51 17.48
CA PRO A 139 12.12 -46.16 17.02
C PRO A 139 12.58 -44.98 17.90
N LYS A 140 12.98 -45.27 19.15
CA LYS A 140 13.60 -44.32 20.09
C LYS A 140 14.77 -44.99 20.84
N GLY A 141 15.56 -45.79 20.11
CA GLY A 141 16.71 -46.49 20.65
C GLY A 141 17.81 -45.55 21.14
N LEU A 142 18.59 -46.01 22.12
CA LEU A 142 19.81 -45.33 22.55
C LEU A 142 20.95 -45.53 21.55
N THR A 143 21.57 -44.44 21.11
CA THR A 143 22.63 -44.43 20.08
C THR A 143 24.04 -44.60 20.64
N HIS A 144 24.25 -44.40 21.94
CA HIS A 144 25.57 -44.39 22.60
C HIS A 144 25.66 -45.45 23.69
N TYR A 145 26.79 -46.18 23.70
CA TYR A 145 27.05 -47.27 24.64
C TYR A 145 26.97 -46.84 26.11
N HIS A 146 27.54 -45.69 26.46
CA HIS A 146 27.52 -45.19 27.85
C HIS A 146 26.10 -44.94 28.36
N SER A 147 25.23 -44.34 27.53
CA SER A 147 23.81 -44.12 27.87
C SER A 147 23.05 -45.43 28.01
N PHE A 148 23.35 -46.42 27.16
CA PHE A 148 22.78 -47.77 27.23
C PHE A 148 23.20 -48.50 28.51
N TYR A 149 24.50 -48.51 28.82
CA TYR A 149 25.06 -49.09 30.04
C TYR A 149 24.46 -48.45 31.30
N LYS A 150 24.43 -47.11 31.37
CA LYS A 150 23.85 -46.39 32.51
C LYS A 150 22.39 -46.77 32.72
N LYS A 151 21.59 -46.83 31.64
CA LYS A 151 20.18 -47.21 31.74
C LYS A 151 19.95 -48.67 32.11
N LEU A 152 20.81 -49.59 31.65
CA LEU A 152 20.79 -50.99 32.07
C LEU A 152 21.09 -51.13 33.57
N CYS A 153 22.07 -50.36 34.09
CA CYS A 153 22.37 -50.31 35.52
C CYS A 153 21.25 -49.64 36.35
N GLU A 154 20.60 -48.59 35.84
CA GLU A 154 19.41 -48.00 36.48
C GLU A 154 18.25 -49.00 36.51
N PHE A 155 18.01 -49.73 35.41
CA PHE A 155 16.97 -50.76 35.32
C PHE A 155 17.21 -51.92 36.30
N ARG A 156 18.46 -52.40 36.43
CA ARG A 156 18.83 -53.42 37.43
C ARG A 156 18.60 -52.98 38.87
N ARG A 157 18.76 -51.69 39.18
CA ARG A 157 18.54 -51.14 40.52
C ARG A 157 17.06 -50.88 40.83
N ASN A 158 16.31 -50.36 39.85
CA ASN A 158 14.89 -50.08 39.97
C ASN A 158 14.23 -50.06 38.58
N PRO A 159 13.61 -51.17 38.14
CA PRO A 159 12.98 -51.28 36.82
C PRO A 159 11.92 -50.21 36.54
N ALA A 160 11.12 -49.86 37.57
CA ALA A 160 10.06 -48.87 37.44
C ALA A 160 10.63 -47.45 37.28
N ALA A 161 11.63 -47.06 38.08
CA ALA A 161 12.24 -45.73 38.01
C ALA A 161 13.01 -45.51 36.69
N ALA A 162 13.66 -46.53 36.14
CA ALA A 162 14.39 -46.44 34.87
C ALA A 162 13.51 -46.14 33.63
N LEU A 163 12.18 -46.29 33.76
CA LEU A 163 11.21 -46.06 32.69
C LEU A 163 10.45 -44.73 32.84
N ILE A 164 10.34 -44.17 34.04
CA ILE A 164 9.72 -42.88 34.30
C ILE A 164 10.72 -41.76 33.96
N ASP A 165 10.51 -41.07 32.84
CA ASP A 165 11.30 -39.89 32.49
C ASP A 165 11.10 -38.81 33.57
N ALA A 166 12.20 -38.37 34.22
CA ALA A 166 12.21 -37.39 35.31
C ALA A 166 11.51 -36.06 34.98
N LYS A 167 11.24 -35.79 33.70
CA LYS A 167 10.43 -34.65 33.24
C LYS A 167 8.93 -34.77 33.56
N THR A 168 8.41 -35.96 33.87
CA THR A 168 6.97 -36.18 34.13
C THR A 168 6.48 -35.55 35.45
N GLY A 169 7.36 -35.26 36.40
CA GLY A 169 7.03 -34.60 37.68
C GLY A 169 7.26 -33.08 37.74
N ARG A 170 7.90 -32.46 36.73
CA ARG A 170 8.14 -31.01 36.76
C ARG A 170 6.83 -30.25 36.49
N LYS A 171 6.37 -29.47 37.48
CA LYS A 171 5.28 -28.48 37.29
C LYS A 171 5.63 -27.60 36.09
N SER A 172 4.89 -27.77 35.00
CA SER A 172 5.09 -27.01 33.76
C SER A 172 4.92 -25.52 34.03
N ASN A 173 5.70 -24.65 33.36
CA ASN A 173 5.50 -23.19 33.41
C ASN A 173 4.07 -22.76 33.04
N ARG A 174 3.28 -23.64 32.41
CA ARG A 174 1.83 -23.50 32.22
C ARG A 174 1.06 -23.24 33.53
N SER A 175 1.59 -23.61 34.70
CA SER A 175 0.98 -23.33 36.01
C SER A 175 1.24 -21.93 36.56
N LYS A 176 2.10 -21.12 35.94
CA LYS A 176 2.34 -19.72 36.32
C LYS A 176 1.47 -18.72 35.52
N LYS A 177 1.00 -19.12 34.33
CA LYS A 177 0.11 -18.28 33.50
C LYS A 177 -1.28 -18.24 34.13
N THR A 178 -1.67 -17.09 34.69
CA THR A 178 -3.07 -16.78 35.02
C THR A 178 -3.67 -15.86 33.96
N GLU A 179 -4.98 -15.70 33.97
CA GLU A 179 -5.70 -14.76 33.09
C GLU A 179 -5.25 -13.31 33.32
N ARG A 180 -5.00 -12.92 34.58
CA ARG A 180 -4.50 -11.58 34.93
C ARG A 180 -3.19 -11.21 34.24
N HIS A 181 -2.28 -12.17 34.03
CA HIS A 181 -1.06 -11.93 33.26
C HIS A 181 -1.37 -11.57 31.79
N VAL A 182 -2.41 -12.15 31.21
CA VAL A 182 -2.83 -11.85 29.83
C VAL A 182 -3.43 -10.45 29.77
N GLN A 183 -4.29 -10.08 30.72
CA GLN A 183 -4.90 -8.74 30.79
C GLN A 183 -3.85 -7.61 30.86
N ILE A 184 -2.83 -7.75 31.72
CA ILE A 184 -1.73 -6.77 31.84
C ILE A 184 -0.92 -6.69 30.54
N LEU A 185 -0.59 -7.83 29.93
CA LEU A 185 0.14 -7.87 28.66
C LEU A 185 -0.67 -7.29 27.50
N GLU A 186 -1.98 -7.50 27.49
CA GLU A 186 -2.91 -6.96 26.52
C GLU A 186 -2.97 -5.42 26.62
N ALA A 187 -3.14 -4.89 27.83
CA ALA A 187 -3.13 -3.45 28.09
C ALA A 187 -1.80 -2.80 27.67
N LEU A 188 -0.65 -3.40 28.02
CA LEU A 188 0.67 -2.91 27.61
C LEU A 188 0.90 -3.01 26.09
N HIS A 189 0.34 -4.02 25.43
CA HIS A 189 0.46 -4.20 23.98
C HIS A 189 -0.43 -3.22 23.20
N ALA A 190 -1.61 -2.89 23.73
CA ALA A 190 -2.55 -1.93 23.14
C ALA A 190 -2.03 -0.48 23.12
N LEU A 191 -0.98 -0.14 23.88
CA LEU A 191 -0.47 1.23 23.99
C LEU A 191 0.01 1.79 22.62
N PRO A 192 -0.37 3.04 22.26
CA PRO A 192 -0.09 3.64 20.96
C PRO A 192 1.42 3.88 20.72
N ASN A 193 2.22 3.90 21.79
CA ASN A 193 3.68 4.02 21.76
C ASN A 193 4.38 2.80 21.14
N LYS A 194 3.64 1.71 20.85
CA LYS A 194 4.14 0.52 20.13
C LYS A 194 5.42 -0.08 20.73
N TYR A 195 5.47 -0.18 22.06
CA TYR A 195 6.61 -0.76 22.78
C TYR A 195 7.03 -2.12 22.21
N LYS A 196 8.35 -2.38 22.21
CA LYS A 196 8.94 -3.62 21.74
C LYS A 196 8.79 -4.72 22.79
N GLY A 197 8.81 -5.98 22.35
CA GLY A 197 8.65 -7.15 23.22
C GLY A 197 9.51 -7.16 24.49
N PRO A 198 10.82 -6.83 24.45
CA PRO A 198 11.65 -6.74 25.65
C PRO A 198 11.16 -5.69 26.66
N THR A 199 10.85 -4.47 26.19
CA THR A 199 10.31 -3.40 27.03
C THR A 199 8.97 -3.77 27.65
N ILE A 200 8.07 -4.40 26.88
CA ILE A 200 6.80 -4.92 27.42
C ILE A 200 7.07 -6.00 28.49
N SER A 201 8.09 -6.84 28.30
CA SER A 201 8.47 -7.89 29.25
C SER A 201 9.03 -7.33 30.57
N GLU A 202 9.78 -6.22 30.52
CA GLU A 202 10.27 -5.51 31.71
C GLU A 202 9.11 -4.86 32.47
N MET A 203 8.30 -4.05 31.77
CA MET A 203 7.11 -3.37 32.34
C MET A 203 6.10 -4.37 32.92
N ALA A 204 5.83 -5.48 32.22
CA ALA A 204 4.90 -6.50 32.68
C ALA A 204 5.41 -7.21 33.94
N ASN A 205 6.69 -7.57 34.02
CA ASN A 205 7.24 -8.22 35.20
C ASN A 205 7.31 -7.29 36.43
N GLU A 206 7.49 -5.98 36.22
CA GLU A 206 7.36 -4.98 37.28
C GLU A 206 5.91 -4.92 37.81
N LEU A 207 4.92 -4.85 36.92
CA LEU A 207 3.50 -4.88 37.28
C LEU A 207 3.10 -6.20 37.95
N PHE A 208 3.59 -7.35 37.46
CA PHE A 208 3.36 -8.65 38.09
C PHE A 208 3.89 -8.66 39.53
N ARG A 209 5.09 -8.12 39.78
CA ARG A 209 5.64 -8.03 41.14
C ARG A 209 4.76 -7.17 42.06
N ARG A 210 4.23 -6.05 41.57
CA ARG A 210 3.33 -5.16 42.32
C ARG A 210 1.99 -5.81 42.65
N GLU A 211 1.44 -6.62 41.75
CA GLU A 211 0.22 -7.40 41.98
C GLU A 211 0.46 -8.76 42.70
N GLY A 212 1.68 -9.04 43.17
CA GLY A 212 2.02 -10.32 43.84
C GLY A 212 2.01 -11.55 42.91
N LEU A 213 2.01 -11.34 41.59
CA LEU A 213 2.00 -12.38 40.57
C LEU A 213 3.42 -12.91 40.26
N PRO A 214 3.56 -14.22 39.94
CA PRO A 214 4.85 -14.81 39.62
C PRO A 214 5.37 -14.35 38.24
N GLY A 215 6.51 -13.66 38.23
CA GLY A 215 7.15 -13.20 37.00
C GLY A 215 7.29 -14.27 35.90
N LEU A 216 7.08 -13.84 34.65
CA LEU A 216 7.11 -14.67 33.46
C LEU A 216 8.39 -14.42 32.65
N ALA A 217 8.99 -15.50 32.14
CA ALA A 217 10.13 -15.41 31.24
C ALA A 217 9.74 -14.76 29.91
N TYR A 218 10.66 -14.00 29.30
CA TYR A 218 10.46 -13.30 28.03
C TYR A 218 9.86 -14.18 26.93
N GLU A 219 10.36 -15.40 26.73
CA GLU A 219 9.82 -16.35 25.72
C GLU A 219 8.39 -16.83 26.01
N THR A 220 7.89 -16.67 27.25
CA THR A 220 6.47 -16.91 27.58
C THR A 220 5.63 -15.69 27.22
N ILE A 221 6.11 -14.49 27.55
CA ILE A 221 5.46 -13.21 27.22
C ILE A 221 5.37 -13.04 25.69
N LYS A 222 6.47 -13.24 24.98
CA LYS A 222 6.55 -13.23 23.51
C LYS A 222 5.55 -14.17 22.85
N LYS A 223 5.29 -15.36 23.42
CA LYS A 223 4.27 -16.29 22.92
C LYS A 223 2.83 -15.83 23.20
N ILE A 224 2.60 -15.07 24.27
CA ILE A 224 1.29 -14.46 24.57
C ILE A 224 1.04 -13.27 23.63
N LEU A 225 2.05 -12.43 23.38
CA LEU A 225 1.97 -11.30 22.44
C LEU A 225 1.89 -11.74 20.96
N ALA A 226 2.29 -12.97 20.65
CA ALA A 226 2.15 -13.60 19.34
C ALA A 226 0.81 -14.36 19.16
N ASP A 227 -0.08 -14.34 20.14
CA ASP A 227 -1.42 -14.95 20.04
C ASP A 227 -2.29 -14.10 19.09
N PRO A 228 -2.77 -14.65 17.96
CA PRO A 228 -3.60 -13.91 17.00
C PRO A 228 -4.83 -13.27 17.63
N ALA A 229 -5.42 -13.89 18.66
CA ALA A 229 -6.60 -13.35 19.33
C ALA A 229 -6.27 -12.08 20.14
N LEU A 230 -5.10 -12.03 20.79
CA LEU A 230 -4.63 -10.83 21.50
C LEU A 230 -4.20 -9.75 20.49
N GLN A 231 -3.54 -10.14 19.41
CA GLN A 231 -3.16 -9.22 18.34
C GLN A 231 -4.39 -8.52 17.77
N ALA A 232 -5.43 -9.26 17.33
CA ALA A 232 -6.66 -8.68 16.79
C ALA A 232 -7.32 -7.69 17.76
N ARG A 233 -7.50 -8.05 19.05
CA ARG A 233 -8.11 -7.16 20.06
C ARG A 233 -7.30 -5.88 20.30
N THR A 234 -5.98 -5.97 20.29
CA THR A 234 -5.09 -4.82 20.56
C THR A 234 -4.74 -4.01 19.33
N TYR A 235 -4.99 -4.53 18.12
CA TYR A 235 -4.56 -3.93 16.86
C TYR A 235 -5.14 -2.53 16.68
N LEU A 236 -6.44 -2.35 16.95
CA LEU A 236 -7.13 -1.07 16.80
C LEU A 236 -6.48 0.04 17.63
N SER A 237 -6.26 -0.20 18.93
CA SER A 237 -5.62 0.77 19.84
C SER A 237 -4.15 1.01 19.51
N ARG A 238 -3.44 -0.06 19.11
CA ARG A 238 -2.00 -0.01 18.85
C ARG A 238 -1.66 0.63 17.50
N HIS A 239 -2.44 0.37 16.45
CA HIS A 239 -2.14 0.77 15.07
C HIS A 239 -3.08 1.85 14.50
N GLY A 240 -4.24 2.06 15.13
CA GLY A 240 -5.26 3.03 14.72
C GLY A 240 -6.31 2.46 13.77
N ALA A 241 -7.47 3.13 13.70
CA ALA A 241 -8.66 2.67 12.98
C ALA A 241 -8.40 2.35 11.50
N LYS A 242 -7.60 3.15 10.79
CA LYS A 242 -7.29 2.89 9.38
C LYS A 242 -6.58 1.55 9.17
N ALA A 243 -5.51 1.31 9.92
CA ALA A 243 -4.75 0.07 9.79
C ALA A 243 -5.59 -1.16 10.20
N HIS A 244 -6.46 -1.01 11.21
CA HIS A 244 -7.42 -2.06 11.59
C HIS A 244 -8.39 -2.37 10.45
N SER A 245 -8.95 -1.35 9.81
CA SER A 245 -9.85 -1.51 8.66
C SER A 245 -9.14 -2.16 7.45
N ASP A 246 -7.88 -1.80 7.21
CA ASP A 246 -7.06 -2.36 6.12
C ASP A 246 -6.66 -3.85 6.35
N GLU A 247 -6.48 -4.31 7.60
CA GLU A 247 -5.95 -5.66 7.91
C GLU A 247 -6.96 -6.64 8.55
N HIS A 248 -8.02 -6.15 9.21
CA HIS A 248 -8.93 -6.98 10.01
C HIS A 248 -10.43 -6.82 9.70
N GLU A 249 -10.85 -5.76 9.03
CA GLU A 249 -12.25 -5.63 8.60
C GLU A 249 -12.52 -6.40 7.31
N GLY A 250 -13.63 -7.14 7.27
CA GLY A 250 -14.11 -7.77 6.05
C GLY A 250 -14.61 -6.72 5.06
N TYR A 251 -14.09 -6.74 3.83
CA TYR A 251 -14.55 -5.87 2.76
C TYR A 251 -15.43 -6.63 1.77
N ILE A 252 -16.51 -5.99 1.32
CA ILE A 252 -17.29 -6.48 0.18
C ILE A 252 -16.50 -6.12 -1.09
N ARG A 253 -16.29 -7.08 -1.98
CA ARG A 253 -15.70 -6.80 -3.29
C ARG A 253 -16.70 -6.01 -4.13
N PHE A 254 -16.31 -4.84 -4.59
CA PHE A 254 -17.10 -4.09 -5.55
C PHE A 254 -17.08 -4.83 -6.90
N GLU A 255 -18.25 -5.26 -7.36
CA GLU A 255 -18.45 -5.83 -8.69
C GLU A 255 -18.63 -4.71 -9.71
N ARG A 256 -18.17 -4.90 -10.95
CA ARG A 256 -18.40 -3.90 -12.01
C ARG A 256 -19.92 -3.72 -12.20
N PRO A 257 -20.41 -2.50 -12.51
CA PRO A 257 -21.81 -2.32 -12.91
C PRO A 257 -22.16 -3.15 -14.16
N GLN A 258 -23.44 -3.18 -14.53
CA GLN A 258 -23.90 -3.95 -15.70
C GLN A 258 -23.74 -3.21 -17.04
N ALA A 259 -23.60 -1.88 -17.03
CA ALA A 259 -23.48 -1.05 -18.23
C ALA A 259 -22.60 0.20 -17.98
N ILE A 260 -22.15 0.82 -19.08
CA ILE A 260 -21.48 2.13 -19.08
C ILE A 260 -22.40 3.17 -18.43
N GLY A 261 -21.79 4.11 -17.70
CA GLY A 261 -22.50 5.28 -17.18
C GLY A 261 -23.30 5.01 -15.91
N VAL A 262 -23.57 3.76 -15.53
CA VAL A 262 -24.23 3.45 -14.24
C VAL A 262 -23.47 4.09 -13.07
N ARG A 263 -22.14 4.00 -13.09
CA ARG A 263 -21.25 4.59 -12.08
C ARG A 263 -19.89 4.95 -12.68
N ALA A 264 -19.46 6.19 -12.45
CA ALA A 264 -18.06 6.58 -12.58
C ALA A 264 -17.45 6.96 -11.22
N GLU A 265 -16.12 6.87 -11.14
CA GLU A 265 -15.32 7.33 -10.00
C GLU A 265 -14.42 8.48 -10.41
N MET A 266 -14.20 9.44 -9.52
CA MET A 266 -13.28 10.55 -9.75
C MET A 266 -12.36 10.81 -8.56
N ASP A 267 -11.11 11.13 -8.87
CA ASP A 267 -10.06 11.35 -7.87
C ASP A 267 -8.85 12.10 -8.48
N GLY A 268 -7.94 12.56 -7.62
CA GLY A 268 -6.73 13.30 -7.98
C GLY A 268 -5.44 12.55 -7.65
N VAL A 269 -4.41 12.67 -8.49
CA VAL A 269 -3.08 12.10 -8.22
C VAL A 269 -1.93 13.01 -8.67
N LYS A 270 -0.87 13.07 -7.86
CA LYS A 270 0.38 13.75 -8.19
C LYS A 270 1.22 12.88 -9.12
N LEU A 271 1.42 13.31 -10.35
CA LEU A 271 2.22 12.58 -11.33
C LEU A 271 3.71 12.54 -10.92
N PRO A 272 4.45 11.47 -11.27
CA PRO A 272 5.86 11.30 -10.93
C PRO A 272 6.79 12.05 -11.90
N PHE A 273 6.44 13.28 -12.26
CA PHE A 273 7.24 14.20 -13.10
C PHE A 273 7.52 15.50 -12.32
N LYS A 274 8.57 16.24 -12.67
CA LYS A 274 8.81 17.59 -12.14
C LYS A 274 8.66 18.62 -13.25
N VAL A 275 7.78 19.58 -13.03
CA VAL A 275 7.51 20.72 -13.93
C VAL A 275 7.90 22.00 -13.21
N TRP A 276 8.44 22.98 -13.93
CA TRP A 276 8.65 24.33 -13.39
C TRP A 276 7.31 25.07 -13.33
N ASN A 277 6.85 25.43 -12.13
CA ASN A 277 5.71 26.33 -11.97
C ASN A 277 6.21 27.78 -11.94
N PRO A 278 5.75 28.65 -12.87
CA PRO A 278 6.22 30.04 -12.96
C PRO A 278 5.72 30.91 -11.80
N GLU A 279 4.45 30.76 -11.38
CA GLU A 279 3.82 31.56 -10.32
C GLU A 279 4.50 31.40 -8.95
N ARG A 280 4.88 30.16 -8.63
CA ARG A 280 5.46 29.74 -7.35
C ARG A 280 6.98 29.58 -7.42
N THR A 281 7.58 29.94 -8.57
CA THR A 281 9.02 29.95 -8.87
C THR A 281 9.76 28.69 -8.40
N LYS A 282 9.13 27.51 -8.56
CA LYS A 282 9.67 26.24 -8.06
C LYS A 282 9.23 25.03 -8.87
N LEU A 283 10.04 23.97 -8.77
CA LEU A 283 9.70 22.65 -9.31
C LEU A 283 8.60 21.99 -8.47
N VAL A 284 7.51 21.60 -9.13
CA VAL A 284 6.37 20.90 -8.52
C VAL A 284 6.09 19.59 -9.25
N ARG A 285 5.33 18.70 -8.60
CA ARG A 285 4.70 17.55 -9.26
C ARG A 285 3.28 17.96 -9.65
N PRO A 286 2.91 17.98 -10.95
CA PRO A 286 1.56 18.35 -11.36
C PRO A 286 0.55 17.31 -10.87
N VAL A 287 -0.70 17.73 -10.74
CA VAL A 287 -1.83 16.91 -10.31
C VAL A 287 -2.72 16.65 -11.50
N MET A 288 -2.93 15.37 -11.81
CA MET A 288 -3.97 14.91 -12.72
C MET A 288 -5.22 14.64 -11.91
N PHE A 289 -6.38 15.14 -12.35
CA PHE A 289 -7.68 14.74 -11.83
C PHE A 289 -8.43 14.01 -12.95
N ALA A 290 -9.04 12.86 -12.66
CA ALA A 290 -9.58 11.98 -13.69
C ALA A 290 -10.89 11.33 -13.27
N VAL A 291 -11.73 11.04 -14.27
CA VAL A 291 -13.01 10.35 -14.16
C VAL A 291 -12.91 9.03 -14.92
N ILE A 292 -13.23 7.92 -14.24
CA ILE A 292 -13.21 6.56 -14.80
C ILE A 292 -14.60 5.94 -14.78
N ASP A 293 -15.07 5.47 -15.94
CA ASP A 293 -16.26 4.62 -16.02
C ASP A 293 -15.95 3.25 -15.40
N THR A 294 -16.69 2.84 -14.37
CA THR A 294 -16.35 1.63 -13.60
C THR A 294 -16.71 0.33 -14.32
N TYR A 295 -17.60 0.38 -15.32
CA TYR A 295 -17.92 -0.75 -16.19
C TYR A 295 -16.74 -1.08 -17.11
N SER A 296 -16.33 -0.15 -17.98
CA SER A 296 -15.27 -0.35 -18.97
C SER A 296 -13.86 -0.22 -18.37
N GLY A 297 -13.70 0.59 -17.34
CA GLY A 297 -12.40 1.07 -16.87
C GLY A 297 -11.78 2.14 -17.78
N LYS A 298 -12.55 2.76 -18.69
CA LYS A 298 -12.08 3.83 -19.56
C LYS A 298 -12.07 5.17 -18.82
N ILE A 299 -11.05 5.99 -19.07
CA ILE A 299 -11.03 7.39 -18.61
C ILE A 299 -11.88 8.22 -19.57
N THR A 300 -12.89 8.88 -19.04
CA THR A 300 -13.94 9.56 -19.80
C THR A 300 -13.86 11.07 -19.67
N GLY A 301 -13.25 11.58 -18.59
CA GLY A 301 -12.85 12.98 -18.45
C GLY A 301 -11.59 13.11 -17.61
N TRP A 302 -10.74 14.09 -17.89
CA TRP A 302 -9.55 14.38 -17.07
C TRP A 302 -9.09 15.83 -17.24
N ALA A 303 -8.29 16.29 -16.28
CA ALA A 303 -7.61 17.58 -16.33
C ALA A 303 -6.24 17.50 -15.65
N LEU A 304 -5.38 18.49 -15.90
CA LEU A 304 -4.00 18.55 -15.40
C LEU A 304 -3.61 19.99 -15.06
N ASP A 305 -3.19 20.21 -13.82
CA ASP A 305 -2.72 21.49 -13.29
C ASP A 305 -1.48 21.28 -12.39
N TYR A 306 -0.77 22.35 -12.05
CA TYR A 306 0.37 22.33 -11.13
C TYR A 306 0.01 21.90 -9.71
N THR A 307 -1.23 22.14 -9.28
CA THR A 307 -1.71 21.80 -7.94
C THR A 307 -3.16 21.35 -7.93
N GLU A 308 -3.55 20.69 -6.85
CA GLU A 308 -4.94 20.31 -6.60
C GLU A 308 -5.75 21.56 -6.23
N THR A 309 -6.45 22.12 -7.21
CA THR A 309 -7.29 23.32 -7.08
C THR A 309 -8.75 22.99 -7.35
N ARG A 310 -9.68 23.87 -6.93
CA ARG A 310 -11.09 23.75 -7.31
C ARG A 310 -11.28 23.76 -8.83
N TRP A 311 -10.48 24.58 -9.53
CA TRP A 311 -10.52 24.72 -10.98
C TRP A 311 -10.11 23.44 -11.70
N LEU A 312 -9.09 22.73 -11.21
CA LEU A 312 -8.71 21.41 -11.74
C LEU A 312 -9.87 20.39 -11.67
N VAL A 313 -10.65 20.40 -10.57
CA VAL A 313 -11.86 19.55 -10.47
C VAL A 313 -12.89 19.99 -11.51
N LEU A 314 -13.21 21.28 -11.62
CA LEU A 314 -14.16 21.80 -12.61
C LEU A 314 -13.75 21.53 -14.07
N GLN A 315 -12.46 21.64 -14.39
CA GLN A 315 -11.91 21.27 -15.70
C GLN A 315 -12.10 19.77 -15.99
N SER A 316 -11.99 18.89 -14.97
CA SER A 316 -12.27 17.46 -15.17
C SER A 316 -13.76 17.17 -15.41
N PHE A 317 -14.66 17.93 -14.77
CA PHE A 317 -16.10 17.91 -15.07
C PHE A 317 -16.39 18.41 -16.50
N LYS A 318 -15.68 19.44 -16.97
CA LYS A 318 -15.76 19.92 -18.36
C LYS A 318 -15.28 18.87 -19.35
N SER A 319 -14.14 18.24 -19.10
CA SER A 319 -13.64 17.13 -19.93
C SER A 319 -14.62 15.94 -19.96
N GLN A 320 -15.30 15.64 -18.84
CA GLN A 320 -16.37 14.64 -18.81
C GLN A 320 -17.59 15.07 -19.62
N ALA A 321 -18.06 16.31 -19.48
CA ALA A 321 -19.19 16.83 -20.26
C ALA A 321 -18.89 16.83 -21.77
N GLN A 322 -17.65 17.15 -22.16
CA GLN A 322 -17.13 17.06 -23.52
C GLN A 322 -17.05 15.62 -24.07
N SER A 323 -17.19 14.58 -23.23
CA SER A 323 -17.39 13.21 -23.73
C SER A 323 -18.84 12.95 -24.20
N GLY A 324 -19.72 13.97 -24.15
CA GLY A 324 -21.12 13.92 -24.57
C GLY A 324 -22.09 13.35 -23.54
N TRP A 325 -21.65 13.07 -22.31
CA TRP A 325 -22.50 12.48 -21.27
C TRP A 325 -21.92 12.58 -19.85
N PHE A 326 -22.81 12.50 -18.86
CA PHE A 326 -22.49 12.21 -17.45
C PHE A 326 -23.02 10.84 -17.02
N PRO A 327 -22.42 10.18 -16.01
CA PRO A 327 -22.94 8.94 -15.46
C PRO A 327 -24.19 9.17 -14.60
N SER A 328 -25.01 8.14 -14.40
CA SER A 328 -26.11 8.10 -13.44
C SER A 328 -25.64 8.30 -11.99
N GLU A 329 -24.48 7.75 -11.62
CA GLU A 329 -23.81 8.03 -10.34
C GLU A 329 -22.35 8.45 -10.53
N LEU A 330 -21.93 9.50 -9.83
CA LEU A 330 -20.55 10.00 -9.85
C LEU A 330 -19.97 10.00 -8.44
N TRP A 331 -18.96 9.17 -8.20
CA TRP A 331 -18.35 8.96 -6.89
C TRP A 331 -17.04 9.73 -6.74
N ALA A 332 -17.00 10.71 -5.84
CA ALA A 332 -15.86 11.58 -5.59
C ALA A 332 -15.31 11.44 -4.15
N ASP A 333 -14.10 11.95 -3.90
CA ASP A 333 -13.64 12.16 -2.52
C ASP A 333 -14.27 13.42 -1.90
N ASN A 334 -14.16 13.56 -0.57
CA ASN A 334 -14.42 14.82 0.12
C ASN A 334 -13.29 15.83 -0.16
N PHE A 335 -13.21 16.33 -1.38
CA PHE A 335 -12.30 17.41 -1.75
C PHE A 335 -12.78 18.75 -1.16
N SER A 336 -11.85 19.63 -0.78
CA SER A 336 -12.15 20.91 -0.11
C SER A 336 -12.95 21.90 -0.97
N ALA A 337 -12.97 21.71 -2.28
CA ALA A 337 -13.74 22.52 -3.22
C ALA A 337 -15.25 22.19 -3.29
N LYS A 338 -15.73 21.15 -2.60
CA LYS A 338 -17.13 20.71 -2.71
C LYS A 338 -18.14 21.74 -2.18
N ASP A 339 -17.72 22.58 -1.25
CA ASP A 339 -18.56 23.54 -0.53
C ASP A 339 -18.46 24.96 -1.12
N THR A 340 -17.83 25.15 -2.30
CA THR A 340 -17.80 26.48 -2.93
C THR A 340 -19.10 26.76 -3.69
N PRO A 341 -19.53 28.04 -3.82
CA PRO A 341 -20.78 28.38 -4.51
C PRO A 341 -20.81 27.89 -5.96
N GLU A 342 -19.68 27.98 -6.66
CA GLU A 342 -19.56 27.58 -8.08
C GLU A 342 -19.73 26.05 -8.22
N PHE A 343 -19.11 25.26 -7.34
CA PHE A 343 -19.30 23.82 -7.35
C PHE A 343 -20.74 23.42 -6.97
N THR A 344 -21.36 24.17 -6.07
CA THR A 344 -22.74 23.92 -5.60
C THR A 344 -23.77 24.17 -6.72
N ASP A 345 -23.62 25.25 -7.51
CA ASP A 345 -24.45 25.53 -8.69
C ASP A 345 -24.31 24.42 -9.75
N ILE A 346 -23.06 24.09 -10.12
CA ILE A 346 -22.75 23.04 -11.10
C ILE A 346 -23.34 21.71 -10.65
N ARG A 347 -23.16 21.35 -9.38
CA ARG A 347 -23.73 20.13 -8.78
C ARG A 347 -25.25 20.13 -8.86
N ALA A 348 -25.93 21.24 -8.50
CA ALA A 348 -27.38 21.32 -8.54
C ALA A 348 -27.92 21.11 -9.97
N LYS A 349 -27.29 21.72 -10.98
CA LYS A 349 -27.67 21.53 -12.39
C LYS A 349 -27.42 20.10 -12.89
N VAL A 350 -26.28 19.51 -12.54
CA VAL A 350 -25.93 18.12 -12.92
C VAL A 350 -26.85 17.10 -12.22
N GLU A 351 -27.20 17.32 -10.95
CA GLU A 351 -28.18 16.50 -10.23
C GLU A 351 -29.60 16.66 -10.79
N ALA A 352 -30.00 17.87 -11.21
CA ALA A 352 -31.28 18.11 -11.87
C ALA A 352 -31.41 17.41 -13.24
N ARG A 353 -30.29 17.15 -13.94
CA ARG A 353 -30.26 16.35 -15.17
C ARG A 353 -30.25 14.83 -14.92
N GLY A 354 -30.14 14.38 -13.67
CA GLY A 354 -30.25 12.98 -13.27
C GLY A 354 -28.97 12.33 -12.72
N THR A 355 -27.82 13.01 -12.77
CA THR A 355 -26.53 12.50 -12.29
C THR A 355 -26.38 12.71 -10.78
N LYS A 356 -26.35 11.63 -10.00
CA LYS A 356 -26.22 11.69 -8.54
C LYS A 356 -24.74 11.77 -8.12
N ILE A 357 -24.32 12.91 -7.58
CA ILE A 357 -22.95 13.06 -7.05
C ILE A 357 -22.90 12.54 -5.60
N LYS A 358 -22.04 11.54 -5.36
CA LYS A 358 -21.84 10.91 -4.06
C LYS A 358 -20.41 11.10 -3.58
N TYR A 359 -20.25 11.38 -2.29
CA TYR A 359 -18.94 11.49 -1.65
C TYR A 359 -18.59 10.20 -0.91
N ALA A 360 -17.38 9.69 -1.15
CA ALA A 360 -16.80 8.58 -0.41
C ALA A 360 -16.69 8.90 1.09
N ARG A 361 -16.84 7.88 1.94
CA ARG A 361 -16.74 8.08 3.40
C ARG A 361 -15.29 8.33 3.80
N VAL A 362 -15.07 9.40 4.57
CA VAL A 362 -13.75 9.80 5.06
C VAL A 362 -13.05 8.61 5.72
N GLY A 363 -11.88 8.25 5.20
CA GLY A 363 -11.06 7.14 5.69
C GLY A 363 -11.27 5.77 5.00
N LYS A 364 -12.34 5.59 4.21
CA LYS A 364 -12.61 4.32 3.49
C LYS A 364 -12.20 4.39 2.01
N GLY A 365 -10.92 4.14 1.73
CA GLY A 365 -10.41 4.04 0.34
C GLY A 365 -11.06 2.94 -0.51
N GLN A 366 -11.73 1.98 0.15
CA GLN A 366 -12.50 0.91 -0.51
C GLN A 366 -13.72 1.43 -1.30
N ASP A 367 -14.16 2.68 -1.08
CA ASP A 367 -15.32 3.27 -1.77
C ASP A 367 -15.00 3.67 -3.24
N LYS A 368 -13.72 3.76 -3.67
CA LYS A 368 -13.28 4.15 -5.04
C LYS A 368 -12.20 3.23 -5.66
N PRO A 369 -12.44 1.91 -5.80
CA PRO A 369 -11.38 0.95 -6.13
C PRO A 369 -10.89 0.96 -7.58
N PHE A 370 -11.59 1.58 -8.55
CA PHE A 370 -11.17 1.58 -9.95
C PHE A 370 -10.19 2.72 -10.25
N ILE A 371 -10.50 3.93 -9.80
CA ILE A 371 -9.64 5.11 -10.04
C ILE A 371 -8.28 4.96 -9.34
N GLU A 372 -8.25 4.43 -8.11
CA GLU A 372 -6.99 4.12 -7.40
C GLU A 372 -6.14 3.07 -8.14
N ARG A 373 -6.78 2.02 -8.70
CA ARG A 373 -6.09 0.97 -9.48
C ARG A 373 -5.56 1.52 -10.80
N PHE A 374 -6.32 2.39 -11.47
CA PHE A 374 -5.88 3.11 -12.65
C PHE A 374 -4.64 3.95 -12.32
N PHE A 375 -4.68 4.81 -11.31
CA PHE A 375 -3.54 5.66 -10.95
C PHE A 375 -2.28 4.90 -10.55
N ARG A 376 -2.41 3.75 -9.89
CA ARG A 376 -1.27 2.86 -9.66
C ARG A 376 -0.70 2.34 -10.99
N THR A 377 -1.57 1.85 -11.87
CA THR A 377 -1.17 1.30 -13.19
C THR A 377 -0.53 2.37 -14.08
N LEU A 378 -1.07 3.59 -14.07
CA LEU A 378 -0.54 4.76 -14.78
C LEU A 378 0.90 5.04 -14.37
N GLN A 379 1.14 5.17 -13.06
CA GLN A 379 2.45 5.54 -12.53
C GLN A 379 3.48 4.40 -12.57
N ASP A 380 3.06 3.15 -12.35
CA ASP A 380 3.94 1.98 -12.30
C ASP A 380 4.30 1.44 -13.68
N ARG A 381 3.42 1.57 -14.69
CA ARG A 381 3.67 1.07 -16.05
C ARG A 381 4.06 2.19 -17.00
N PHE A 382 3.14 3.12 -17.25
CA PHE A 382 3.26 4.06 -18.35
C PHE A 382 4.16 5.26 -18.01
N CYS A 383 4.09 5.81 -16.80
CA CYS A 383 4.99 6.91 -16.41
C CYS A 383 6.47 6.49 -16.34
N ARG A 384 6.76 5.18 -16.17
CA ARG A 384 8.14 4.65 -16.16
C ARG A 384 8.80 4.60 -17.54
N GLU A 385 8.03 4.75 -18.62
CA GLU A 385 8.55 4.81 -20.00
C GLU A 385 9.36 6.10 -20.26
N TYR A 386 9.20 7.13 -19.41
CA TYR A 386 9.87 8.43 -19.55
C TYR A 386 11.08 8.56 -18.61
N GLY A 387 12.21 9.04 -19.15
CA GLY A 387 13.49 9.14 -18.43
C GLY A 387 13.55 10.18 -17.30
N ASP A 388 12.56 11.06 -17.19
CA ASP A 388 12.38 12.05 -16.12
C ASP A 388 11.41 11.60 -15.01
N TRP A 389 11.02 10.32 -15.00
CA TRP A 389 10.27 9.71 -13.89
C TRP A 389 11.04 9.85 -12.57
N VAL A 390 10.39 10.39 -11.53
CA VAL A 390 10.99 10.63 -10.19
C VAL A 390 10.54 9.67 -9.09
N GLY A 391 9.94 8.53 -9.45
CA GLY A 391 9.52 7.50 -8.51
C GLY A 391 8.20 7.78 -7.78
N MET A 392 7.63 6.71 -7.20
CA MET A 392 6.31 6.63 -6.55
C MET A 392 6.20 7.44 -5.22
N GLY A 393 7.19 8.30 -4.95
CA GLY A 393 7.22 9.19 -3.79
C GLY A 393 7.79 8.57 -2.52
N VAL A 394 7.83 9.37 -1.45
CA VAL A 394 8.55 9.05 -0.19
C VAL A 394 7.93 7.86 0.57
N ARG A 395 6.66 7.54 0.32
CA ARG A 395 5.96 6.40 0.95
C ARG A 395 6.31 5.03 0.32
N SER A 396 7.03 5.01 -0.80
CA SER A 396 7.45 3.77 -1.45
C SER A 396 8.51 3.02 -0.64
N LYS A 397 8.25 1.71 -0.44
CA LYS A 397 9.07 0.83 0.40
C LYS A 397 10.11 0.04 -0.40
N SER A 398 9.90 -0.22 -1.70
CA SER A 398 10.90 -0.90 -2.52
C SER A 398 12.03 0.05 -2.94
N ARG A 399 13.17 -0.52 -3.30
CA ARG A 399 14.25 0.20 -4.00
C ARG A 399 13.84 0.50 -5.45
N ASP A 400 13.12 -0.42 -6.08
CA ASP A 400 12.73 -0.33 -7.49
C ASP A 400 11.60 0.69 -7.74
N ASP A 401 10.93 1.17 -6.69
CA ASP A 401 9.93 2.25 -6.74
C ASP A 401 10.56 3.65 -6.83
N ARG A 402 11.90 3.71 -6.85
CA ARG A 402 12.70 4.94 -6.86
C ARG A 402 13.50 5.01 -8.15
N ALA A 403 13.48 6.17 -8.80
CA ALA A 403 14.31 6.43 -9.96
C ALA A 403 15.80 6.40 -9.58
N ASN A 404 16.66 5.93 -10.51
CA ASN A 404 18.10 6.08 -10.36
C ASN A 404 18.46 7.58 -10.34
N PRO A 405 19.02 8.14 -9.24
CA PRO A 405 19.28 9.57 -9.15
C PRO A 405 20.32 10.09 -10.15
N GLU A 406 21.25 9.25 -10.60
CA GLU A 406 22.30 9.63 -11.55
C GLU A 406 21.74 9.70 -12.97
N ALA A 407 21.02 8.66 -13.41
CA ALA A 407 20.34 8.63 -14.70
C ALA A 407 19.32 9.77 -14.83
N TYR A 408 18.54 10.03 -13.77
CA TYR A 408 17.61 11.15 -13.71
C TYR A 408 18.30 12.51 -13.86
N LYS A 409 19.40 12.74 -13.13
CA LYS A 409 20.19 13.99 -13.25
C LYS A 409 20.78 14.14 -14.65
N ALA A 410 21.28 13.05 -15.25
CA ALA A 410 21.82 13.07 -16.61
C ALA A 410 20.74 13.39 -17.66
N TYR A 411 19.55 12.79 -17.54
CA TYR A 411 18.41 13.07 -18.41
C TYR A 411 17.98 14.53 -18.33
N VAL A 412 17.72 15.04 -17.12
CA VAL A 412 17.30 16.44 -16.89
C VAL A 412 18.38 17.44 -17.33
N LYS A 413 19.67 17.12 -17.16
CA LYS A 413 20.77 17.97 -17.67
C LYS A 413 20.79 18.05 -19.20
N LYS A 414 20.37 16.99 -19.89
CA LYS A 414 20.37 16.90 -21.37
C LYS A 414 19.09 17.46 -22.00
N HIS A 415 17.93 17.22 -21.39
CA HIS A 415 16.61 17.49 -21.97
C HIS A 415 15.82 18.61 -21.25
N GLY A 416 16.32 19.11 -20.12
CA GLY A 416 15.60 20.06 -19.27
C GLY A 416 14.53 19.40 -18.40
N TYR A 417 13.68 20.24 -17.79
CA TYR A 417 12.43 19.81 -17.17
C TYR A 417 11.29 19.97 -18.18
N PRO A 418 10.32 19.04 -18.25
CA PRO A 418 9.17 19.19 -19.12
C PRO A 418 8.30 20.39 -18.71
N THR A 419 7.62 20.99 -19.68
CA THR A 419 6.54 21.97 -19.45
C THR A 419 5.24 21.27 -19.03
N LEU A 420 4.25 22.02 -18.54
CA LEU A 420 2.94 21.44 -18.22
C LEU A 420 2.25 20.88 -19.48
N GLU A 421 2.41 21.55 -20.62
CA GLU A 421 1.88 21.11 -21.92
C GLU A 421 2.48 19.77 -22.36
N GLN A 422 3.81 19.63 -22.27
CA GLN A 422 4.48 18.37 -22.57
C GLN A 422 4.05 17.24 -21.63
N VAL A 423 3.69 17.53 -20.38
CA VAL A 423 3.10 16.52 -19.49
C VAL A 423 1.65 16.22 -19.89
N ARG A 424 0.88 17.18 -20.40
CA ARG A 424 -0.48 16.96 -20.93
C ARG A 424 -0.47 16.06 -22.16
N GLU A 425 0.41 16.32 -23.13
CA GLU A 425 0.65 15.46 -24.31
C GLU A 425 0.98 14.02 -23.86
N ARG A 426 1.98 13.86 -22.98
CA ARG A 426 2.33 12.53 -22.44
C ARG A 426 1.17 11.85 -21.72
N VAL A 427 0.32 12.59 -21.00
CA VAL A 427 -0.87 12.01 -20.36
C VAL A 427 -1.87 11.51 -21.40
N ALA A 428 -2.07 12.22 -22.51
CA ALA A 428 -2.87 11.73 -23.63
C ALA A 428 -2.30 10.42 -24.21
N ASP A 429 -0.99 10.37 -24.52
CA ASP A 429 -0.31 9.15 -24.99
C ASP A 429 -0.48 7.97 -24.02
N MET A 430 -0.29 8.23 -22.71
CA MET A 430 -0.41 7.20 -21.67
C MET A 430 -1.85 6.72 -21.51
N LEU A 431 -2.84 7.59 -21.70
CA LEU A 431 -4.26 7.23 -21.69
C LEU A 431 -4.64 6.39 -22.91
N GLU A 432 -4.19 6.76 -24.11
CA GLU A 432 -4.42 5.97 -25.32
C GLU A 432 -3.80 4.57 -25.20
N LYS A 433 -2.54 4.49 -24.75
CA LYS A 433 -1.88 3.21 -24.44
C LYS A 433 -2.68 2.42 -23.40
N TYR A 434 -3.13 3.04 -22.32
CA TYR A 434 -3.92 2.38 -21.29
C TYR A 434 -5.25 1.84 -21.83
N HIS A 435 -5.99 2.64 -22.62
CA HIS A 435 -7.29 2.26 -23.15
C HIS A 435 -7.23 1.08 -24.11
N ASN A 436 -6.12 0.93 -24.83
CA ASN A 436 -5.85 -0.14 -25.80
C ASN A 436 -5.00 -1.30 -25.22
N THR A 437 -4.61 -1.26 -23.94
CA THR A 437 -3.82 -2.33 -23.32
C THR A 437 -4.72 -3.39 -22.69
N SER A 438 -4.55 -4.66 -23.10
CA SER A 438 -5.12 -5.80 -22.37
C SER A 438 -4.32 -6.08 -21.09
N PHE A 439 -5.02 -6.43 -20.02
CA PHE A 439 -4.44 -6.85 -18.76
C PHE A 439 -4.94 -8.26 -18.43
N LYS A 440 -4.03 -9.22 -18.23
CA LYS A 440 -4.35 -10.63 -17.89
C LYS A 440 -5.29 -11.33 -18.88
N ASN A 441 -5.22 -10.98 -20.17
CA ASN A 441 -6.12 -11.47 -21.22
C ASN A 441 -7.59 -11.05 -21.03
N GLU A 442 -7.88 -10.06 -20.17
CA GLU A 442 -9.18 -9.37 -20.18
C GLU A 442 -9.26 -8.43 -21.39
N PRO A 443 -10.47 -8.15 -21.91
CA PRO A 443 -10.65 -7.13 -22.94
C PRO A 443 -10.15 -5.75 -22.49
N THR A 444 -9.67 -4.97 -23.45
CA THR A 444 -9.18 -3.60 -23.24
C THR A 444 -10.28 -2.67 -22.73
N ALA A 445 -9.93 -1.47 -22.24
CA ALA A 445 -10.95 -0.52 -21.82
C ALA A 445 -11.82 -0.06 -23.01
N ASN A 446 -11.22 0.13 -24.19
CA ASN A 446 -11.95 0.45 -25.42
C ASN A 446 -12.83 -0.72 -25.90
N GLU A 447 -12.36 -1.97 -25.84
CA GLU A 447 -13.18 -3.14 -26.19
C GLU A 447 -14.38 -3.30 -25.26
N ARG A 448 -14.20 -3.16 -23.93
CA ARG A 448 -15.33 -3.17 -22.99
C ARG A 448 -16.29 -2.01 -23.25
N PHE A 449 -15.77 -0.83 -23.58
CA PHE A 449 -16.60 0.32 -23.91
C PHE A 449 -17.43 0.08 -25.19
N ALA A 450 -16.83 -0.49 -26.24
CA ALA A 450 -17.52 -0.81 -27.49
C ALA A 450 -18.54 -1.97 -27.36
N ALA A 451 -18.33 -2.89 -26.41
CA ALA A 451 -19.21 -4.03 -26.18
C ALA A 451 -20.50 -3.70 -25.39
N CYS A 452 -20.68 -2.46 -24.93
CA CYS A 452 -21.89 -2.05 -24.20
C CYS A 452 -22.99 -1.62 -25.16
N HIS A 453 -24.04 -2.44 -25.31
CA HIS A 453 -25.18 -2.11 -26.18
C HIS A 453 -26.18 -1.12 -25.56
N GLU A 454 -26.33 -1.11 -24.24
CA GLU A 454 -27.34 -0.30 -23.52
C GLU A 454 -26.68 0.58 -22.44
N PRO A 455 -26.03 1.70 -22.81
CA PRO A 455 -25.40 2.60 -21.85
C PRO A 455 -26.45 3.36 -21.01
N GLN A 456 -26.25 3.40 -19.69
CA GLN A 456 -27.10 4.14 -18.74
C GLN A 456 -26.47 5.50 -18.42
N VAL A 457 -26.45 6.36 -19.42
CA VAL A 457 -25.84 7.69 -19.40
C VAL A 457 -26.88 8.81 -19.38
N VAL A 458 -26.54 9.92 -18.74
CA VAL A 458 -27.24 11.21 -18.90
C VAL A 458 -26.57 11.92 -20.08
N PRO A 459 -27.20 12.04 -21.27
CA PRO A 459 -26.59 12.71 -22.41
C PRO A 459 -26.38 14.21 -22.13
N VAL A 460 -25.32 14.77 -22.70
CA VAL A 460 -25.00 16.20 -22.63
C VAL A 460 -24.74 16.68 -24.06
N SER A 461 -25.58 17.59 -24.54
CA SER A 461 -25.36 18.28 -25.82
C SER A 461 -24.30 19.37 -25.71
N GLU A 462 -23.69 19.74 -26.83
CA GLU A 462 -22.62 20.75 -26.87
C GLU A 462 -23.06 22.10 -26.27
N ALA A 463 -24.30 22.53 -26.54
CA ALA A 463 -24.87 23.76 -25.98
C ALA A 463 -25.20 23.69 -24.47
N GLU A 464 -25.32 22.50 -23.89
CA GLU A 464 -25.48 22.33 -22.44
C GLU A 464 -24.15 22.49 -21.69
N ILE A 465 -22.99 22.25 -22.34
CA ILE A 465 -21.68 22.38 -21.67
C ILE A 465 -21.45 23.82 -21.17
N PRO A 466 -21.71 24.89 -21.95
CA PRO A 466 -21.65 26.27 -21.46
C PRO A 466 -22.68 26.59 -20.36
N TYR A 467 -23.93 26.13 -20.49
CA TYR A 467 -24.96 26.34 -19.46
C TYR A 467 -24.55 25.72 -18.11
N LEU A 468 -24.02 24.51 -18.15
CA LEU A 468 -23.59 23.77 -16.97
C LEU A 468 -22.33 24.35 -16.34
N LEU A 469 -21.32 24.75 -17.13
CA LEU A 469 -19.95 24.91 -16.62
C LEU A 469 -19.27 26.26 -16.91
N TRP A 470 -19.80 27.09 -17.80
CA TRP A 470 -19.16 28.37 -18.17
C TRP A 470 -19.68 29.54 -17.31
N HIS A 471 -18.87 30.60 -17.25
CA HIS A 471 -19.18 31.78 -16.46
C HIS A 471 -20.45 32.47 -16.96
N LYS A 472 -21.33 32.87 -16.05
CA LYS A 472 -22.55 33.65 -16.34
C LYS A 472 -22.22 35.14 -16.31
N ALA A 473 -22.63 35.85 -17.35
CA ALA A 473 -22.82 37.29 -17.34
C ALA A 473 -24.20 37.63 -17.93
N GLU A 474 -24.67 38.85 -17.69
CA GLU A 474 -25.90 39.38 -18.27
C GLU A 474 -25.57 40.66 -19.04
N ALA A 475 -26.06 40.77 -20.27
CA ALA A 475 -25.81 41.92 -21.12
C ALA A 475 -27.06 42.34 -21.86
N LYS A 476 -27.29 43.66 -21.92
CA LYS A 476 -28.41 44.25 -22.65
C LYS A 476 -28.02 44.45 -24.11
N VAL A 477 -28.83 43.91 -25.03
CA VAL A 477 -28.64 44.09 -26.47
C VAL A 477 -28.92 45.55 -26.84
N ASN A 478 -27.93 46.22 -27.40
CA ASN A 478 -28.04 47.61 -27.85
C ASN A 478 -27.58 47.73 -29.31
N ARG A 479 -28.50 48.10 -30.20
CA ARG A 479 -28.25 48.27 -31.66
C ARG A 479 -27.62 47.02 -32.32
N GLY A 480 -28.12 45.83 -31.98
CA GLY A 480 -27.60 44.54 -32.49
C GLY A 480 -26.22 44.15 -31.94
N LYS A 481 -25.76 44.81 -30.86
CA LYS A 481 -24.49 44.51 -30.18
C LYS A 481 -24.74 44.06 -28.73
N LEU A 482 -23.94 43.09 -28.29
CA LEU A 482 -23.77 42.68 -26.90
C LEU A 482 -22.35 43.00 -26.48
N THR A 483 -22.16 43.61 -25.32
CA THR A 483 -20.84 43.95 -24.77
C THR A 483 -20.64 43.23 -23.44
N LEU A 484 -19.54 42.49 -23.34
CA LEU A 484 -19.11 41.74 -22.17
C LEU A 484 -17.79 42.34 -21.67
N GLU A 485 -17.69 42.69 -20.39
CA GLU A 485 -16.42 43.13 -19.80
C GLU A 485 -15.73 41.96 -19.11
N VAL A 486 -14.52 41.61 -19.57
CA VAL A 486 -13.67 40.59 -18.94
C VAL A 486 -12.31 41.21 -18.65
N ASN A 487 -11.83 41.09 -17.41
CA ASN A 487 -10.55 41.67 -16.97
C ASN A 487 -10.38 43.18 -17.32
N LYS A 488 -11.48 43.96 -17.23
CA LYS A 488 -11.56 45.39 -17.62
C LYS A 488 -11.37 45.68 -19.11
N GLN A 489 -11.47 44.67 -19.98
CA GLN A 489 -11.49 44.82 -21.43
C GLN A 489 -12.91 44.54 -21.95
N PRO A 490 -13.51 45.43 -22.76
CA PRO A 490 -14.83 45.22 -23.36
C PRO A 490 -14.72 44.41 -24.65
N TYR A 491 -15.40 43.27 -24.69
CA TYR A 491 -15.57 42.39 -25.85
C TYR A 491 -16.95 42.62 -26.44
N THR A 492 -17.04 42.85 -27.76
CA THR A 492 -18.31 43.15 -28.42
C THR A 492 -18.67 42.10 -29.47
N PHE A 493 -19.86 41.53 -29.30
CA PHE A 493 -20.45 40.50 -30.15
C PHE A 493 -21.64 41.08 -30.92
N HIS A 494 -21.91 40.56 -32.11
CA HIS A 494 -23.02 41.01 -32.95
C HIS A 494 -24.13 39.96 -32.95
N ILE A 495 -25.36 40.38 -32.66
CA ILE A 495 -26.56 39.53 -32.56
C ILE A 495 -27.68 40.14 -33.42
N SER A 496 -28.75 39.37 -33.72
CA SER A 496 -29.89 39.91 -34.47
C SER A 496 -30.47 41.17 -33.79
N PRO A 497 -30.77 42.24 -34.57
CA PRO A 497 -31.49 43.41 -34.06
C PRO A 497 -32.84 43.10 -33.41
N ASP A 498 -33.45 41.94 -33.65
CA ASP A 498 -34.72 41.52 -33.06
C ASP A 498 -34.66 41.44 -31.53
N TYR A 499 -33.48 41.18 -30.97
CA TYR A 499 -33.26 41.12 -29.52
C TYR A 499 -33.00 42.50 -28.89
N ASN A 500 -33.02 43.60 -29.65
CA ASN A 500 -32.71 44.94 -29.14
C ASN A 500 -33.57 45.32 -27.92
N GLY A 501 -32.89 45.86 -26.89
CA GLY A 501 -33.53 46.28 -25.64
C GLY A 501 -33.78 45.14 -24.65
N GLN A 502 -33.62 43.88 -25.04
CA GLN A 502 -33.69 42.73 -24.15
C GLN A 502 -32.36 42.54 -23.39
N THR A 503 -32.44 42.01 -22.17
CA THR A 503 -31.28 41.49 -21.44
C THR A 503 -31.18 40.00 -21.73
N LEU A 504 -29.99 39.54 -22.13
CA LEU A 504 -29.71 38.14 -22.43
C LEU A 504 -28.58 37.62 -21.52
N VAL A 505 -28.61 36.32 -21.27
CA VAL A 505 -27.58 35.62 -20.49
C VAL A 505 -26.46 35.19 -21.43
N LEU A 506 -25.24 35.55 -21.08
CA LEU A 506 -24.01 35.15 -21.76
C LEU A 506 -23.32 34.07 -20.95
N ARG A 507 -22.98 32.96 -21.60
CA ARG A 507 -22.03 31.95 -21.10
C ARG A 507 -20.72 32.08 -21.87
N TYR A 508 -19.62 32.22 -21.16
CA TYR A 508 -18.29 32.43 -21.74
C TYR A 508 -17.17 31.76 -20.92
N GLU A 509 -16.04 31.52 -21.55
CA GLU A 509 -14.82 31.07 -20.88
C GLU A 509 -13.84 32.25 -20.74
N PRO A 510 -13.34 32.60 -19.54
CA PRO A 510 -12.43 33.74 -19.37
C PRO A 510 -11.07 33.59 -20.08
N GLU A 511 -10.70 32.35 -20.41
CA GLU A 511 -9.46 31.97 -21.10
C GLU A 511 -9.62 31.96 -22.63
N ASP A 512 -10.85 31.79 -23.13
CA ASP A 512 -11.20 31.79 -24.56
C ASP A 512 -12.52 32.52 -24.81
N LEU A 513 -12.41 33.73 -25.38
CA LEU A 513 -13.53 34.60 -25.72
C LEU A 513 -13.83 34.60 -27.23
N SER A 514 -13.26 33.64 -27.98
CA SER A 514 -13.52 33.49 -29.41
C SER A 514 -14.97 33.20 -29.72
N GLU A 515 -15.68 32.50 -28.82
CA GLU A 515 -17.11 32.21 -28.90
C GLU A 515 -17.80 32.46 -27.55
N VAL A 516 -19.02 32.98 -27.60
CA VAL A 516 -19.92 33.08 -26.44
C VAL A 516 -21.28 32.50 -26.77
N TYR A 517 -21.86 31.77 -25.82
CA TYR A 517 -23.18 31.16 -25.97
C TYR A 517 -24.22 32.06 -25.34
N VAL A 518 -25.29 32.34 -26.09
CA VAL A 518 -26.35 33.27 -25.71
C VAL A 518 -27.60 32.49 -25.35
N PHE A 519 -28.14 32.81 -24.18
CA PHE A 519 -29.33 32.20 -23.62
C PHE A 519 -30.37 33.29 -23.30
N ALA A 520 -31.65 32.91 -23.32
CA ALA A 520 -32.71 33.75 -22.83
C ALA A 520 -32.55 33.99 -21.31
N SER A 521 -33.14 35.09 -20.84
CA SER A 521 -33.16 35.47 -19.41
C SER A 521 -34.35 34.84 -18.66
N ASP A 522 -34.84 33.70 -19.14
CA ASP A 522 -35.91 32.90 -18.55
C ASP A 522 -35.38 31.93 -17.49
N GLU A 523 -36.26 31.36 -16.66
CA GLU A 523 -35.87 30.39 -15.62
C GLU A 523 -35.21 29.11 -16.19
N ALA A 524 -35.50 28.79 -17.46
CA ALA A 524 -34.93 27.66 -18.15
C ALA A 524 -33.52 27.92 -18.74
N GLU A 525 -33.09 29.19 -18.81
CA GLU A 525 -31.98 29.68 -19.64
C GLU A 525 -31.99 28.98 -21.02
N THR A 526 -32.99 29.28 -21.85
CA THR A 526 -33.15 28.63 -23.16
C THR A 526 -32.04 29.07 -24.14
N HIS A 527 -31.29 28.14 -24.73
CA HIS A 527 -30.22 28.46 -25.69
C HIS A 527 -30.77 29.10 -26.97
N LEU A 528 -30.21 30.26 -27.35
CA LEU A 528 -30.62 31.04 -28.52
C LEU A 528 -29.64 30.89 -29.68
N CYS A 529 -28.36 31.18 -29.46
CA CYS A 529 -27.33 31.12 -30.49
C CYS A 529 -25.91 31.18 -29.92
N VAL A 530 -24.93 30.81 -30.74
CA VAL A 530 -23.49 31.02 -30.48
C VAL A 530 -23.03 32.25 -31.27
N LEU A 531 -22.25 33.13 -30.64
CA LEU A 531 -21.68 34.31 -31.28
C LEU A 531 -20.15 34.23 -31.26
N ALA A 532 -19.55 34.23 -32.44
CA ALA A 532 -18.10 34.38 -32.57
C ALA A 532 -17.67 35.85 -32.37
N GLN A 533 -16.53 36.07 -31.74
CA GLN A 533 -15.90 37.38 -31.67
C GLN A 533 -15.45 37.79 -33.08
N LYS A 534 -16.08 38.83 -33.65
CA LYS A 534 -15.50 39.51 -34.81
C LYS A 534 -14.22 40.21 -34.37
N LEU A 535 -13.07 39.65 -34.75
CA LEU A 535 -11.81 40.38 -34.81
C LEU A 535 -12.05 41.63 -35.65
N SER A 536 -12.02 42.81 -35.03
CA SER A 536 -12.20 44.07 -35.73
C SER A 536 -11.16 44.15 -36.84
N THR A 537 -11.60 44.29 -38.10
CA THR A 537 -10.64 44.52 -39.17
C THR A 537 -9.89 45.81 -38.89
N ARG A 538 -8.64 45.93 -39.36
CA ARG A 538 -7.78 47.11 -39.10
C ARG A 538 -8.41 48.45 -39.53
N ARG A 539 -9.48 48.42 -40.34
CA ARG A 539 -10.29 49.59 -40.71
C ARG A 539 -11.36 49.91 -39.66
N GLU A 540 -12.04 48.91 -39.11
CA GLU A 540 -13.08 49.10 -38.07
C GLU A 540 -12.47 49.60 -36.76
N SER A 541 -11.30 49.09 -36.35
CA SER A 541 -10.61 49.59 -35.15
C SER A 541 -10.17 51.05 -35.28
N ILE A 542 -9.68 51.46 -36.46
CA ILE A 542 -9.37 52.87 -36.74
C ILE A 542 -10.65 53.74 -36.70
N GLN A 543 -11.76 53.24 -37.26
CA GLN A 543 -13.04 53.96 -37.27
C GLN A 543 -13.64 54.10 -35.86
N GLU A 544 -13.56 53.06 -35.01
CA GLU A 544 -14.03 53.11 -33.63
C GLU A 544 -13.11 53.99 -32.75
N SER A 545 -11.78 53.95 -32.92
CA SER A 545 -10.87 54.90 -32.25
C SER A 545 -11.17 56.35 -32.66
N ALA A 546 -11.34 56.63 -33.95
CA ALA A 546 -11.68 57.98 -34.44
C ALA A 546 -13.05 58.46 -33.90
N ASN A 547 -14.04 57.57 -33.81
CA ASN A 547 -15.35 57.88 -33.22
C ASN A 547 -15.27 58.14 -31.71
N GLN A 548 -14.47 57.35 -30.97
CA GLN A 548 -14.24 57.56 -29.54
C GLN A 548 -13.52 58.88 -29.27
N GLU A 549 -12.48 59.23 -30.04
CA GLU A 549 -11.83 60.54 -29.99
C GLU A 549 -12.79 61.69 -30.35
N ALA A 550 -13.65 61.52 -31.35
CA ALA A 550 -14.64 62.51 -31.73
C ALA A 550 -15.71 62.74 -30.65
N THR A 551 -16.16 61.67 -29.96
CA THR A 551 -17.06 61.81 -28.80
C THR A 551 -16.36 62.40 -27.59
N GLY A 552 -15.11 62.02 -27.32
CA GLY A 552 -14.30 62.59 -26.22
C GLY A 552 -14.01 64.08 -26.43
N ARG A 553 -13.71 64.50 -27.68
CA ARG A 553 -13.57 65.92 -28.05
C ARG A 553 -14.88 66.69 -27.92
N LYS A 554 -16.03 66.12 -28.29
CA LYS A 554 -17.34 66.75 -28.05
C LYS A 554 -17.68 66.88 -26.57
N GLY A 555 -17.35 65.86 -25.76
CA GLY A 555 -17.51 65.91 -24.31
C GLY A 555 -16.66 67.01 -23.67
N ARG A 556 -15.34 67.00 -23.92
CA ARG A 556 -14.43 68.05 -23.43
C ARG A 556 -14.85 69.44 -23.87
N LYS A 557 -15.23 69.63 -25.14
CA LYS A 557 -15.67 70.94 -25.62
C LYS A 557 -16.95 71.41 -24.94
N ALA A 558 -17.92 70.53 -24.69
CA ALA A 558 -19.14 70.87 -23.94
C ALA A 558 -18.88 71.15 -22.45
N GLU A 559 -17.80 70.61 -21.89
CA GLU A 559 -17.33 70.84 -20.52
C GLU A 559 -16.54 72.16 -20.41
N GLU A 560 -15.67 72.44 -21.39
CA GLU A 560 -14.98 73.72 -21.58
C GLU A 560 -15.96 74.87 -21.83
N ASP A 561 -16.94 74.70 -22.74
CA ASP A 561 -17.99 75.69 -23.01
C ASP A 561 -18.86 75.93 -21.74
N ARG A 562 -19.09 74.91 -20.90
CA ARG A 562 -19.74 75.05 -19.58
C ARG A 562 -18.88 75.82 -18.58
N ALA A 563 -17.60 75.51 -18.49
CA ALA A 563 -16.67 76.19 -17.59
C ALA A 563 -16.50 77.66 -17.99
N LEU A 564 -16.41 77.96 -19.28
CA LEU A 564 -16.31 79.32 -19.80
C LEU A 564 -17.58 80.14 -19.53
N ALA A 565 -18.76 79.52 -19.64
CA ALA A 565 -20.05 80.13 -19.28
C ALA A 565 -20.22 80.39 -17.76
N LEU A 566 -19.45 79.71 -16.90
CA LEU A 566 -19.44 79.92 -15.45
C LEU A 566 -18.45 80.99 -14.98
N VAL A 567 -17.56 81.48 -15.85
CA VAL A 567 -16.45 82.40 -15.51
C VAL A 567 -16.69 83.86 -15.96
N ALA A 568 -17.77 84.14 -16.70
CA ALA A 568 -18.23 85.50 -16.97
C ALA A 568 -19.57 85.77 -16.26
N PRO A 569 -19.75 86.87 -15.49
CA PRO A 569 -18.93 88.09 -15.45
C PRO A 569 -18.34 88.44 -14.06
N HIS A 570 -17.27 89.25 -14.04
CA HIS A 570 -17.23 90.57 -13.36
C HIS A 570 -15.83 91.21 -13.53
N MET A 571 -15.79 92.45 -14.02
CA MET A 571 -14.54 93.21 -14.17
C MET A 571 -14.33 94.20 -13.01
N ALA A 572 -13.11 94.20 -12.48
CA ALA A 572 -12.38 95.33 -11.87
C ALA A 572 -12.81 95.88 -10.48
N PRO A 573 -11.89 96.52 -9.69
CA PRO A 573 -10.41 96.39 -9.70
C PRO A 573 -9.70 96.41 -8.31
N LYS A 574 -8.39 96.09 -8.35
CA LYS A 574 -7.30 96.36 -7.36
C LYS A 574 -7.31 95.63 -6.00
N GLU A 575 -6.22 94.89 -5.76
CA GLU A 575 -5.23 95.27 -4.72
C GLU A 575 -3.84 94.71 -5.07
N ILE A 576 -2.78 95.21 -4.41
CA ILE A 576 -1.37 95.00 -4.77
C ILE A 576 -0.72 94.04 -3.78
N LEU A 577 -0.03 93.00 -4.28
CA LEU A 577 0.86 92.14 -3.48
C LEU A 577 2.33 92.42 -3.84
N SER A 578 3.20 92.26 -2.86
CA SER A 578 4.59 92.75 -2.85
C SER A 578 5.59 91.76 -3.46
N GLN A 579 6.73 92.30 -3.91
CA GLN A 579 7.81 91.56 -4.59
C GLN A 579 8.50 90.47 -3.73
N GLU A 580 8.17 90.37 -2.43
CA GLU A 580 8.76 89.39 -1.51
C GLU A 580 8.15 87.98 -1.64
N GLU A 581 6.99 87.82 -2.29
CA GLU A 581 6.33 86.50 -2.44
C GLU A 581 6.80 85.72 -3.68
N GLU A 582 7.32 86.38 -4.73
CA GLU A 582 7.87 85.70 -5.92
C GLU A 582 9.24 85.04 -5.64
N GLU A 583 10.06 85.62 -4.77
CA GLU A 583 11.43 85.17 -4.50
C GLU A 583 11.50 83.84 -3.71
N ILE A 584 10.45 83.53 -2.94
CA ILE A 584 10.33 82.29 -2.15
C ILE A 584 9.97 81.09 -3.04
N ILE A 585 9.22 81.30 -4.13
CA ILE A 585 8.77 80.24 -5.03
C ILE A 585 9.93 79.76 -5.92
N ASP A 586 10.78 80.67 -6.38
CA ASP A 586 11.90 80.33 -7.29
C ASP A 586 13.02 79.55 -6.57
N GLN A 587 13.22 79.77 -5.25
CA GLN A 587 14.16 78.98 -4.44
C GLN A 587 13.70 77.52 -4.20
N LEU A 588 12.39 77.24 -4.25
CA LEU A 588 11.85 75.89 -3.99
C LEU A 588 11.88 74.95 -5.20
N LEU A 589 12.11 75.47 -6.41
CA LEU A 589 12.03 74.70 -7.66
C LEU A 589 13.39 74.22 -8.21
N ASN A 590 14.51 74.60 -7.59
CA ASN A 590 15.84 74.53 -8.23
C ASN A 590 16.88 73.60 -7.55
N VAL A 591 16.52 72.34 -7.23
CA VAL A 591 17.50 71.28 -6.94
C VAL A 591 17.08 69.91 -7.52
N SER A 592 17.52 69.59 -8.74
CA SER A 592 17.59 68.19 -9.23
C SER A 592 18.65 68.00 -10.33
N HIS A 593 19.23 66.78 -10.41
CA HIS A 593 20.37 66.30 -11.26
C HIS A 593 21.76 66.41 -10.58
N ALA A 594 22.67 65.41 -10.57
CA ALA A 594 22.73 64.01 -11.07
C ALA A 594 23.86 63.23 -10.29
N PRO A 595 24.57 62.19 -10.80
CA PRO A 595 24.20 60.85 -11.32
C PRO A 595 24.82 59.67 -10.48
N ALA A 596 24.81 58.43 -11.00
CA ALA A 596 25.06 57.16 -10.28
C ALA A 596 26.49 56.56 -10.31
N ASN A 597 26.87 55.74 -9.30
CA ASN A 597 27.50 54.41 -9.49
C ASN A 597 27.79 53.53 -8.22
N LYS A 598 27.72 52.20 -8.42
CA LYS A 598 28.46 51.05 -7.81
C LYS A 598 28.65 50.84 -6.27
N ALA A 599 28.03 49.74 -5.82
CA ALA A 599 28.63 48.56 -5.14
C ALA A 599 29.39 48.67 -3.79
N ALA A 600 28.79 48.11 -2.73
CA ALA A 600 29.37 47.10 -1.81
C ALA A 600 28.27 46.63 -0.82
N GLY A 601 28.28 45.36 -0.40
CA GLY A 601 27.21 44.80 0.44
C GLY A 601 27.53 44.74 1.93
N ARG A 602 26.48 44.65 2.76
CA ARG A 602 26.50 43.91 4.04
C ARG A 602 25.08 43.60 4.52
N GLU A 603 24.95 42.47 5.20
CA GLU A 603 23.70 41.99 5.78
C GLU A 603 23.28 42.88 6.96
N LEU A 604 21.98 43.18 7.08
CA LEU A 604 21.38 43.73 8.29
C LEU A 604 20.13 42.92 8.63
N THR A 605 20.10 42.40 9.85
CA THR A 605 19.10 41.43 10.33
C THR A 605 17.84 42.12 10.88
N ILE A 606 16.72 41.40 10.81
CA ILE A 606 15.35 41.85 11.13
C ILE A 606 15.18 42.35 12.59
N ALA A 607 16.18 42.16 13.46
CA ALA A 607 16.13 42.51 14.88
C ALA A 607 16.12 44.03 15.19
N GLN A 608 16.56 44.91 14.27
CA GLN A 608 16.70 46.35 14.55
C GLN A 608 15.48 47.22 14.16
N LEU A 609 14.46 46.65 13.51
CA LEU A 609 13.24 47.36 13.14
C LEU A 609 12.11 47.26 14.18
N ALA A 610 12.23 46.36 15.16
CA ALA A 610 11.19 46.11 16.16
C ALA A 610 11.21 47.10 17.34
N GLU A 611 12.33 47.77 17.61
CA GLU A 611 12.54 48.52 18.86
C GLU A 611 12.04 49.98 18.80
N LYS A 612 11.65 50.49 17.62
CA LYS A 612 11.30 51.91 17.42
C LYS A 612 9.79 52.22 17.49
N HIS A 613 8.93 51.22 17.68
CA HIS A 613 7.46 51.40 17.69
C HIS A 613 6.78 51.16 19.06
N SER A 614 7.54 50.99 20.15
CA SER A 614 7.01 50.62 21.47
C SER A 614 7.12 51.71 22.55
N LYS A 615 6.87 52.98 22.22
CA LYS A 615 6.72 54.07 23.22
C LYS A 615 5.72 55.15 22.79
N GLN A 616 4.43 54.92 23.05
CA GLN A 616 3.48 55.98 23.45
C GLN A 616 2.14 55.40 23.95
N HIS A 617 1.66 55.96 25.06
CA HIS A 617 0.38 55.78 25.77
C HIS A 617 0.30 54.79 26.95
N HIS A 618 0.16 55.40 28.14
CA HIS A 618 -0.20 54.82 29.43
C HIS A 618 -1.74 54.66 29.56
N GLU A 619 -2.15 53.52 30.09
CA GLU A 619 -3.06 53.31 31.25
C GLU A 619 -4.52 53.85 31.30
N PRO A 620 -5.39 53.30 32.19
CA PRO A 620 -5.36 51.97 32.85
C PRO A 620 -6.69 51.18 32.72
N ASN A 621 -6.68 49.93 33.17
CA ASN A 621 -7.86 49.09 33.42
C ASN A 621 -7.86 48.70 34.92
N PRO A 622 -9.01 48.66 35.61
CA PRO A 622 -9.31 47.39 36.31
C PRO A 622 -10.81 47.07 36.52
N THR A 623 -11.27 45.89 36.09
CA THR A 623 -12.24 45.07 36.89
C THR A 623 -12.30 43.59 36.45
N LEU A 624 -12.29 42.66 37.43
CA LEU A 624 -12.82 41.25 37.43
C LEU A 624 -12.43 40.34 36.23
N GLN A 625 -11.58 39.30 36.31
CA GLN A 625 -11.24 38.27 37.31
C GLN A 625 -12.24 37.08 37.43
N VAL A 626 -11.69 35.83 37.41
CA VAL A 626 -12.33 34.48 37.52
C VAL A 626 -13.30 34.13 36.35
N VAL A 627 -13.52 32.92 35.81
CA VAL A 627 -13.26 31.47 36.08
C VAL A 627 -12.98 30.78 34.71
N GLY A 628 -12.32 29.63 34.52
CA GLY A 628 -11.59 28.72 35.42
C GLY A 628 -11.89 27.22 35.20
N GLN A 629 -11.11 26.54 34.33
CA GLN A 629 -11.10 25.07 34.05
C GLN A 629 -12.33 24.41 33.39
N LEU A 630 -12.10 23.77 32.22
CA LEU A 630 -12.32 22.33 31.99
C LEU A 630 -11.48 21.83 30.81
#